data_AF-A0A6J5GT98-F1
#
_entry.id   AF-A0A6J5GT98-F1
#
_cell.length_a   1.000
_cell.length_b   1.000
_cell.length_c   1.000
_cell.angle_alpha   90.00
_cell.angle_beta   90.00
_cell.angle_gamma   90.00
#
_symmetry.space_group_name_H-M   'P 1'
#
loop_
_entity.id
_entity.type
_entity.pdbx_description
1 polymer ?
#
loop_
_entity_poly.entity_id
_entity_poly.type
_entity_poly.pdbx_seq_one_letter_code
_entity_poly.pdbx_strand_id
1 'polypeptide(L)'
;MSVSSGRSFFASVRGAISMFAYQLGLKLIAAKGKVVIQAQSDQMELDALKDLLVRSTDGKIIINAAKEVWIGAGGSYIQINGSGITNGSPGPILEKTPKWSKPEADAQVRSFQPFGSGTPDDGYLHSL
;
A
#
# COMPACT_ATOMS: atom_id res chain seq x y z
N MET A 1 -7.97 -1.08 31.28
CA MET A 1 -6.49 -1.22 31.35
C MET A 1 -5.88 -0.31 30.30
N SER A 2 -4.79 0.38 30.59
CA SER A 2 -4.04 1.18 29.62
C SER A 2 -2.55 0.89 29.79
N VAL A 3 -1.80 0.96 28.68
CA VAL A 3 -0.35 0.82 28.65
C VAL A 3 0.20 2.09 28.00
N SER A 4 1.23 2.69 28.58
CA SER A 4 1.92 3.85 28.04
C SER A 4 3.43 3.70 28.23
N SER A 5 4.21 4.34 27.35
CA SER A 5 5.66 4.43 27.47
C SER A 5 6.09 5.88 27.29
N GLY A 6 7.10 6.31 28.04
CA GLY A 6 7.64 7.68 27.98
C GLY A 6 8.59 7.94 26.81
N ARG A 7 9.21 6.89 26.24
CA ARG A 7 10.18 7.03 25.14
C ARG A 7 9.86 6.10 23.97
N SER A 8 9.78 4.80 24.22
CA SER A 8 9.58 3.80 23.15
C SER A 8 8.83 2.58 23.67
N PHE A 9 8.03 1.97 22.80
CA PHE A 9 7.37 0.70 23.06
C PHE A 9 7.76 -0.25 21.93
N PHE A 10 8.48 -1.32 22.28
CA PHE A 10 8.89 -2.37 21.35
C PHE A 10 8.23 -3.67 21.78
N ALA A 11 7.57 -4.34 20.83
CA ALA A 11 6.94 -5.63 21.05
C ALA A 11 7.48 -6.62 20.02
N SER A 12 8.08 -7.70 20.49
CA SER A 12 8.58 -8.79 19.66
C SER A 12 8.05 -10.11 20.22
N VAL A 13 7.49 -10.94 19.34
CA VAL A 13 6.91 -12.23 19.71
C VAL A 13 7.44 -13.31 18.79
N ARG A 14 7.57 -14.54 19.30
CA ARG A 14 7.92 -15.71 18.48
C ARG A 14 6.72 -16.28 17.72
N GLY A 15 5.52 -16.11 18.27
CA GLY A 15 4.28 -16.65 17.72
C GLY A 15 3.53 -15.61 16.90
N ALA A 16 2.49 -15.02 17.48
CA ALA A 16 1.62 -14.06 16.81
C ALA A 16 1.20 -12.91 17.73
N ILE A 17 0.83 -11.78 17.14
CA ILE A 17 0.11 -10.68 17.79
C ILE A 17 -1.29 -10.66 17.19
N SER A 18 -2.32 -10.67 18.03
CA SER A 18 -3.72 -10.48 17.61
C SER A 18 -4.28 -9.24 18.29
N MET A 19 -4.80 -8.30 17.49
CA MET A 19 -5.43 -7.06 17.96
C MET A 19 -6.86 -7.01 17.45
N PHE A 20 -7.80 -6.91 18.37
CA PHE A 20 -9.22 -6.90 18.05
C PHE A 20 -9.95 -5.83 18.87
N ALA A 21 -10.81 -5.07 18.21
CA ALA A 21 -11.66 -4.06 18.84
C ALA A 21 -13.12 -4.30 18.42
N TYR A 22 -14.01 -4.46 19.41
CA TYR A 22 -15.39 -4.88 19.16
C TYR A 22 -16.34 -3.72 18.82
N GLN A 23 -16.19 -2.55 19.45
CA GLN A 23 -17.16 -1.44 19.34
C GLN A 23 -16.60 -0.16 18.74
N LEU A 24 -15.43 0.28 19.20
CA LEU A 24 -14.90 1.61 18.86
C LEU A 24 -13.83 1.60 17.75
N GLY A 25 -13.46 0.40 17.27
CA GLY A 25 -12.45 0.21 16.23
C GLY A 25 -11.01 0.35 16.71
N LEU A 26 -10.08 0.28 15.75
CA LEU A 26 -8.64 0.42 15.96
C LEU A 26 -8.15 1.74 15.35
N LYS A 27 -7.23 2.42 16.05
CA LYS A 27 -6.63 3.67 15.60
C LYS A 27 -5.11 3.59 15.72
N LEU A 28 -4.43 3.62 14.58
CA LEU A 28 -2.96 3.58 14.48
C LEU A 28 -2.50 4.95 13.93
N ILE A 29 -1.90 5.78 14.77
CA ILE A 29 -1.48 7.13 14.39
C ILE A 29 -0.04 7.37 14.83
N ALA A 30 0.76 7.91 13.91
CA ALA A 30 2.03 8.57 14.22
C ALA A 30 1.86 10.08 14.00
N ALA A 31 2.06 10.90 15.05
CA ALA A 31 1.99 12.36 14.93
C ALA A 31 3.18 12.93 14.12
N LYS A 32 4.32 12.25 14.21
CA LYS A 32 5.54 12.51 13.45
C LYS A 32 6.23 11.18 13.15
N GLY A 33 7.04 11.16 12.10
CA GLY A 33 7.77 9.97 11.68
C GLY A 33 6.99 9.07 10.73
N LYS A 34 7.71 8.13 10.11
CA LYS A 34 7.20 7.22 9.09
C LYS A 34 6.46 6.04 9.74
N VAL A 35 5.30 5.67 9.21
CA VAL A 35 4.64 4.40 9.51
C VAL A 35 5.03 3.38 8.45
N VAL A 36 5.44 2.20 8.90
CA VAL A 36 5.80 1.06 8.03
C VAL A 36 5.00 -0.15 8.50
N ILE A 37 4.24 -0.74 7.59
CA ILE A 37 3.51 -2.00 7.80
C ILE A 37 3.96 -2.95 6.70
N GLN A 38 4.42 -4.14 7.07
CA GLN A 38 5.02 -5.10 6.14
C GLN A 38 4.71 -6.53 6.58
N ALA A 39 4.43 -7.39 5.60
CA ALA A 39 4.50 -8.84 5.71
C ALA A 39 5.66 -9.30 4.82
N GLN A 40 6.80 -9.67 5.42
CA GLN A 40 8.06 -9.87 4.67
C GLN A 40 8.13 -11.22 3.96
N SER A 41 7.43 -12.23 4.47
CA SER A 41 7.46 -13.61 3.96
C SER A 41 6.07 -14.15 3.64
N ASP A 42 5.02 -13.33 3.74
CA ASP A 42 3.64 -13.76 3.59
C ASP A 42 2.76 -12.62 3.05
N GLN A 43 1.49 -12.90 2.85
CA GLN A 43 0.50 -11.96 2.33
C GLN A 43 0.11 -10.89 3.36
N MET A 44 -0.29 -9.72 2.85
CA MET A 44 -0.98 -8.68 3.62
C MET A 44 -2.41 -8.53 3.08
N GLU A 45 -3.39 -8.57 3.97
CA GLU A 45 -4.81 -8.36 3.65
C GLU A 45 -5.32 -7.11 4.38
N LEU A 46 -6.12 -6.31 3.67
CA LEU A 46 -6.74 -5.08 4.18
C LEU A 46 -8.18 -5.02 3.65
N ASP A 47 -9.12 -5.48 4.46
CA ASP A 47 -10.54 -5.56 4.09
C ASP A 47 -11.39 -4.60 4.91
N ALA A 48 -12.44 -4.06 4.27
CA ALA A 48 -13.44 -3.22 4.91
C ALA A 48 -14.82 -3.58 4.36
N LEU A 49 -15.83 -3.68 5.25
CA LEU A 49 -17.23 -3.86 4.84
C LEU A 49 -17.79 -2.61 4.12
N LYS A 50 -17.25 -1.44 4.46
CA LYS A 50 -17.57 -0.14 3.85
C LYS A 50 -16.36 0.33 3.02
N ASP A 51 -16.16 1.63 2.96
CA ASP A 51 -15.11 2.22 2.15
C ASP A 51 -13.70 1.95 2.71
N LEU A 52 -12.78 1.61 1.81
CA LEU A 52 -11.33 1.63 2.06
C LEU A 52 -10.74 2.90 1.48
N LEU A 53 -10.09 3.72 2.31
CA LEU A 53 -9.59 5.04 1.92
C LEU A 53 -8.06 5.10 1.98
N VAL A 54 -7.41 5.18 0.81
CA VAL A 54 -5.96 5.43 0.70
C VAL A 54 -5.75 6.84 0.17
N ARG A 55 -5.14 7.72 0.98
CA ARG A 55 -4.96 9.13 0.63
C ARG A 55 -3.56 9.62 1.00
N SER A 56 -2.99 10.47 0.14
CA SER A 56 -1.81 11.28 0.41
C SER A 56 -2.19 12.74 0.19
N THR A 57 -1.95 13.61 1.17
CA THR A 57 -2.38 15.01 1.12
C THR A 57 -1.41 15.91 0.37
N ASP A 58 -0.11 15.65 0.48
CA ASP A 58 0.97 16.49 -0.08
C ASP A 58 1.94 15.70 -0.96
N GLY A 59 1.97 14.36 -0.80
CA GLY A 59 2.84 13.47 -1.57
C GLY A 59 2.11 12.71 -2.68
N LYS A 60 2.56 11.48 -2.92
CA LYS A 60 2.03 10.56 -3.93
C LYS A 60 1.66 9.20 -3.34
N ILE A 61 0.74 8.51 -4.00
CA ILE A 61 0.47 7.09 -3.77
C ILE A 61 1.24 6.29 -4.82
N ILE A 62 2.00 5.29 -4.38
CA ILE A 62 2.74 4.38 -5.25
C ILE A 62 2.22 2.96 -4.99
N ILE A 63 1.74 2.30 -6.05
CA ILE A 63 1.29 0.91 -6.02
C ILE A 63 2.14 0.17 -7.03
N ASN A 64 3.00 -0.73 -6.55
CA ASN A 64 3.89 -1.53 -7.38
C ASN A 64 3.68 -3.00 -7.05
N ALA A 65 3.77 -3.85 -8.06
CA ALA A 65 3.79 -5.29 -7.91
C ALA A 65 4.79 -5.89 -8.91
N ALA A 66 5.45 -6.98 -8.52
CA ALA A 66 6.38 -7.68 -9.40
C ALA A 66 5.65 -8.49 -10.49
N LYS A 67 4.41 -8.93 -10.21
CA LYS A 67 3.63 -9.78 -11.12
C LYS A 67 2.49 -9.01 -11.78
N GLU A 68 1.60 -8.43 -10.97
CA GLU A 68 0.37 -7.82 -11.46
C GLU A 68 -0.20 -6.79 -10.47
N VAL A 69 -0.74 -5.70 -11.00
CA VAL A 69 -1.64 -4.78 -10.30
C VAL A 69 -3.03 -4.91 -10.92
N TRP A 70 -4.03 -5.20 -10.10
CA TRP A 70 -5.43 -5.32 -10.51
C TRP A 70 -6.29 -4.30 -9.76
N ILE A 71 -7.01 -3.46 -10.50
CA ILE A 71 -7.93 -2.46 -9.95
C ILE A 71 -9.28 -2.66 -10.62
N GLY A 72 -10.29 -3.13 -9.90
CA GLY A 72 -11.59 -3.44 -10.49
C GLY A 72 -12.78 -3.11 -9.60
N ALA A 73 -13.92 -2.83 -10.24
CA ALA A 73 -15.20 -2.56 -9.60
C ALA A 73 -16.35 -2.94 -10.54
N GLY A 74 -17.37 -3.65 -10.03
CA GLY A 74 -18.59 -3.95 -10.78
C GLY A 74 -18.37 -4.71 -12.10
N GLY A 75 -17.28 -5.47 -12.23
CA GLY A 75 -16.90 -6.18 -13.47
C GLY A 75 -16.00 -5.38 -14.42
N SER A 76 -15.83 -4.08 -14.22
CA SER A 76 -14.81 -3.28 -14.92
C SER A 76 -13.47 -3.35 -14.21
N TYR A 77 -12.36 -3.29 -14.94
CA TYR A 77 -11.03 -3.36 -14.37
C TYR A 77 -9.94 -2.68 -15.22
N ILE A 78 -8.83 -2.37 -14.54
CA ILE A 78 -7.54 -2.03 -15.11
C ILE A 78 -6.55 -3.07 -14.58
N GLN A 79 -5.93 -3.81 -15.50
CA GLN A 79 -4.89 -4.78 -15.22
C GLN A 79 -3.56 -4.27 -15.75
N ILE A 80 -2.52 -4.31 -14.91
CA ILE A 80 -1.15 -3.94 -15.28
C ILE A 80 -0.25 -5.13 -14.96
N ASN A 81 0.39 -5.71 -15.97
CA ASN A 81 1.29 -6.85 -15.81
C ASN A 81 2.42 -6.83 -16.87
N GLY A 82 3.23 -7.88 -16.91
CA GLY A 82 4.36 -7.99 -17.84
C GLY A 82 4.00 -7.95 -19.34
N SER A 83 2.73 -8.14 -19.71
CA SER A 83 2.26 -8.02 -21.10
C SER A 83 1.78 -6.63 -21.49
N GLY A 84 1.59 -5.72 -20.50
CA GLY A 84 1.12 -4.36 -20.73
C GLY A 84 -0.03 -3.96 -19.81
N ILE A 85 -0.88 -3.06 -20.31
CA ILE A 85 -2.05 -2.51 -19.59
C ILE A 85 -3.32 -2.90 -20.34
N THR A 86 -4.27 -3.53 -19.64
CA THR A 86 -5.58 -3.93 -20.17
C THR A 86 -6.69 -3.21 -19.43
N ASN A 87 -7.57 -2.53 -20.19
CA ASN A 87 -8.80 -1.93 -19.66
C ASN A 87 -9.99 -2.78 -20.11
N GLY A 88 -10.65 -3.46 -19.16
CA GLY A 88 -11.81 -4.30 -19.43
C GLY A 88 -13.08 -3.73 -18.79
N SER A 89 -14.21 -3.77 -19.50
CA SER A 89 -15.49 -3.31 -18.98
C SER A 89 -16.66 -3.95 -19.72
N PRO A 90 -17.74 -4.38 -19.04
CA PRO A 90 -18.97 -4.83 -19.69
C PRO A 90 -19.76 -3.66 -20.31
N GLY A 91 -19.55 -2.44 -19.82
CA GLY A 91 -20.12 -1.21 -20.36
C GLY A 91 -19.10 -0.38 -21.15
N PRO A 92 -19.52 0.77 -21.71
CA PRO A 92 -18.64 1.64 -22.49
C PRO A 92 -17.51 2.26 -21.65
N ILE A 93 -16.33 2.42 -22.25
CA ILE A 93 -15.24 3.24 -21.71
C ILE A 93 -15.38 4.65 -22.31
N LEU A 94 -15.61 5.66 -21.47
CA LEU A 94 -15.79 7.05 -21.90
C LEU A 94 -14.60 7.91 -21.48
N GLU A 95 -13.79 8.33 -22.45
CA GLU A 95 -12.69 9.27 -22.24
C GLU A 95 -13.14 10.69 -22.56
N LYS A 96 -13.36 11.53 -21.53
CA LYS A 96 -13.80 12.93 -21.68
C LYS A 96 -12.65 13.88 -21.37
N THR A 97 -12.08 14.53 -22.38
CA THR A 97 -10.96 15.46 -22.23
C THR A 97 -10.99 16.59 -23.26
N PRO A 98 -10.51 17.81 -22.93
CA PRO A 98 -10.31 18.88 -23.92
C PRO A 98 -9.23 18.57 -24.96
N LYS A 99 -8.29 17.64 -24.68
CA LYS A 99 -7.25 17.19 -25.62
C LYS A 99 -6.82 15.76 -25.28
N TRP A 100 -6.68 14.93 -26.31
CA TRP A 100 -6.12 13.58 -26.20
C TRP A 100 -5.10 13.36 -27.30
N SER A 101 -3.90 12.91 -26.94
CA SER A 101 -2.83 12.62 -27.89
C SER A 101 -2.11 11.34 -27.49
N LYS A 102 -1.80 10.50 -28.46
CA LYS A 102 -0.93 9.34 -28.31
C LYS A 102 0.48 9.73 -28.80
N PRO A 103 1.40 10.14 -27.91
CA PRO A 103 2.78 10.40 -28.31
C PRO A 103 3.43 9.11 -28.86
N GLU A 104 4.57 9.27 -29.54
CA GLU A 104 5.40 8.16 -29.99
C GLU A 104 5.86 7.29 -28.81
N ALA A 105 6.41 6.11 -29.10
CA ALA A 105 6.81 5.15 -28.09
C ALA A 105 7.80 5.76 -27.08
N ASP A 106 7.48 5.68 -25.79
CA ASP A 106 8.41 5.95 -24.70
C ASP A 106 9.04 4.62 -24.25
N ALA A 107 10.34 4.45 -24.45
CA ALA A 107 11.06 3.20 -24.20
C ALA A 107 11.54 3.04 -22.75
N GLN A 108 11.07 3.87 -21.81
CA GLN A 108 11.55 3.83 -20.43
C GLN A 108 10.98 2.65 -19.63
N VAL A 109 11.79 1.58 -19.52
CA VAL A 109 11.59 0.54 -18.52
C VAL A 109 11.93 1.10 -17.14
N ARG A 110 10.91 1.37 -16.32
CA ARG A 110 11.12 1.78 -14.93
C ARG A 110 11.34 0.55 -14.06
N SER A 111 12.58 0.36 -13.59
CA SER A 111 12.88 -0.61 -12.54
C SER A 111 12.38 -0.08 -11.20
N PHE A 112 11.43 -0.79 -10.59
CA PHE A 112 11.08 -0.55 -9.20
C PHE A 112 12.08 -1.30 -8.31
N GLN A 113 12.65 -0.62 -7.32
CA GLN A 113 13.52 -1.27 -6.34
C GLN A 113 12.72 -2.38 -5.64
N PRO A 114 13.30 -3.58 -5.44
CA PRO A 114 12.71 -4.60 -4.60
C PRO A 114 12.37 -4.01 -3.24
N PHE A 115 11.29 -4.50 -2.62
CA PHE A 115 11.01 -4.17 -1.23
C PHE A 115 12.26 -4.49 -0.42
N GLY A 116 12.91 -3.47 0.14
CA GLY A 116 14.09 -3.65 0.98
C GLY A 116 13.73 -4.64 2.08
N SER A 117 14.54 -5.69 2.24
CA SER A 117 14.44 -6.61 3.37
C SER A 117 14.65 -5.77 4.62
N GLY A 118 13.57 -5.40 5.31
CA GLY A 118 13.65 -4.68 6.57
C GLY A 118 14.18 -5.61 7.65
N THR A 119 15.43 -6.06 7.51
CA THR A 119 16.16 -6.66 8.61
C THR A 119 16.19 -5.63 9.73
N PRO A 120 16.02 -6.05 10.99
CA PRO A 120 16.30 -5.19 12.13
C PRO A 120 17.83 -4.94 12.25
N ASP A 121 18.51 -4.48 11.19
CA ASP A 121 19.92 -4.12 11.26
C ASP A 121 20.05 -2.67 11.73
N ASP A 122 20.47 -2.53 12.99
CA ASP A 122 21.31 -1.51 13.65
C ASP A 122 21.11 0.01 13.36
N GLY A 123 20.14 0.41 12.54
CA GLY A 123 19.83 1.82 12.24
C GLY A 123 18.87 2.48 13.23
N TYR A 124 18.21 1.70 14.11
CA TYR A 124 17.29 2.22 15.13
C TYR A 124 17.96 2.53 16.47
N LEU A 125 19.27 2.29 16.60
CA LEU A 125 20.03 2.48 17.85
C LEU A 125 20.82 3.78 17.95
N HIS A 126 20.77 4.66 16.95
CA HIS A 126 21.49 5.94 17.03
C HIS A 126 20.58 7.10 17.44
N SER A 127 20.25 7.12 18.73
CA SER A 127 20.27 8.28 19.65
C SER A 127 19.38 7.99 20.87
N LEU A 128 19.97 7.29 21.83
CA LEU A 128 19.66 7.47 23.25
C LEU A 128 19.90 8.93 23.61
#